data_AF-A0A965EKF9-F1
#
_entry.id   AF-A0A965EKF9-F1
#
_cell.length_a   1.000
_cell.length_b   1.000
_cell.length_c   1.000
_cell.angle_alpha   90.00
_cell.angle_beta   90.00
_cell.angle_gamma   90.00
#
_symmetry.space_group_name_H-M   'P 1'
#
loop_
_entity.id
_entity.type
_entity.pdbx_description
1 polymer ?
#
loop_
_entity_poly.entity_id
_entity_poly.type
_entity_poly.pdbx_seq_one_letter_code
_entity_poly.pdbx_strand_id
1 'polypeptide(L)'
;MPAKIFPSLLFLVIEAALIAVAALVGGPAWTGMMVLAVLAEVAAGSQLTGLAWLAAASGWLVAAAVSQNRELFFPFAIALAAVMACRVRRRSLAAATIAAAVGVVVFLAIRLAQQATWQVLFTEAVVAGGILLVIVAGCRWLPERPWATGLLMAFASALAYAGLSL
;
A
#
# COMPACT_ATOMS: atom_id res chain seq x y z
N MET A 1 -33.56 -11.57 9.10
CA MET A 1 -32.22 -12.12 8.82
C MET A 1 -31.14 -11.09 9.20
N PRO A 2 -30.60 -11.10 10.44
CA PRO A 2 -29.62 -10.09 10.90
C PRO A 2 -28.13 -10.52 10.79
N ALA A 3 -27.79 -11.52 9.97
CA ALA A 3 -26.47 -12.16 10.02
C ALA A 3 -25.31 -11.46 9.26
N LYS A 4 -25.52 -10.28 8.65
CA LYS A 4 -24.47 -9.56 7.89
C LYS A 4 -24.08 -8.17 8.44
N ILE A 5 -24.76 -7.67 9.48
CA ILE A 5 -24.56 -6.29 9.95
C ILE A 5 -23.22 -6.12 10.68
N PHE A 6 -22.88 -7.07 11.56
CA PHE A 6 -21.64 -7.03 12.36
C PHE A 6 -20.34 -7.00 11.54
N PRO A 7 -20.11 -7.89 10.54
CA PRO A 7 -18.88 -7.84 9.75
C PRO A 7 -18.77 -6.54 8.93
N SER A 8 -19.88 -5.99 8.45
CA SER A 8 -19.90 -4.72 7.72
C SER A 8 -19.60 -3.52 8.61
N LEU A 9 -20.15 -3.49 9.83
CA LEU A 9 -19.88 -2.42 10.79
C LEU A 9 -18.43 -2.47 11.30
N LEU A 10 -17.91 -3.66 11.59
CA LEU A 10 -16.51 -3.84 11.97
C LEU A 10 -15.56 -3.39 10.86
N PHE A 11 -15.84 -3.77 9.61
CA PHE A 11 -15.06 -3.33 8.45
C PHE A 11 -15.01 -1.80 8.37
N LEU A 12 -16.17 -1.14 8.45
CA LEU A 12 -16.27 0.32 8.39
C LEU A 12 -15.52 1.01 9.53
N VAL A 13 -15.62 0.48 10.76
CA VAL A 13 -14.92 1.02 11.93
C VAL A 13 -13.40 0.91 11.76
N ILE A 14 -12.89 -0.23 11.28
CA ILE A 14 -11.45 -0.43 11.06
C ILE A 14 -10.95 0.47 9.92
N GLU A 15 -11.68 0.58 8.81
CA GLU A 15 -11.36 1.49 7.72
C GLU A 15 -11.26 2.95 8.21
N ALA A 16 -12.30 3.41 8.92
CA ALA A 16 -12.34 4.76 9.47
C ALA A 16 -11.16 5.01 10.43
N ALA A 17 -10.83 4.02 11.27
CA ALA A 17 -9.68 4.10 12.16
C ALA A 17 -8.35 4.19 11.40
N LEU A 18 -8.14 3.38 10.35
CA LEU A 18 -6.93 3.42 9.53
C LEU A 18 -6.75 4.78 8.84
N ILE A 19 -7.83 5.33 8.28
CA ILE A 19 -7.82 6.65 7.64
C ILE A 19 -7.57 7.75 8.68
N ALA A 20 -8.23 7.68 9.84
CA ALA A 20 -8.04 8.65 10.92
C ALA A 20 -6.60 8.64 11.44
N VAL A 21 -6.01 7.46 11.66
CA VAL A 21 -4.60 7.34 12.06
C VAL A 21 -3.67 7.92 10.99
N ALA A 22 -3.90 7.62 9.71
CA ALA A 22 -3.12 8.20 8.62
C ALA A 22 -3.20 9.72 8.58
N ALA A 23 -4.39 10.30 8.83
CA ALA A 23 -4.62 11.73 8.84
C ALA A 23 -3.96 12.43 10.04
N LEU A 24 -4.13 11.88 11.25
CA LEU A 24 -3.63 12.47 12.48
C LEU A 24 -2.11 12.35 12.62
N VAL A 25 -1.53 11.25 12.13
CA VAL A 25 -0.12 10.93 12.34
C VAL A 25 0.75 11.28 11.13
N GLY A 26 0.28 10.95 9.92
CA GLY A 26 1.07 11.12 8.69
C GLY A 26 0.72 12.37 7.89
N GLY A 27 -0.53 12.85 8.02
CA GLY A 27 -1.03 13.99 7.27
C GLY A 27 -1.49 13.62 5.85
N PRO A 28 -1.66 14.62 4.95
CA PRO A 28 -2.39 14.45 3.69
C PRO A 28 -1.81 13.38 2.75
N ALA A 29 -0.48 13.29 2.66
CA ALA A 29 0.21 12.33 1.80
C ALA A 29 -0.09 10.87 2.17
N TRP A 30 0.05 10.54 3.46
CA TRP A 30 -0.18 9.21 4.00
C TRP A 30 -1.66 8.84 3.92
N THR A 31 -2.53 9.81 4.19
CA THR A 31 -3.98 9.65 4.11
C THR A 31 -4.41 9.34 2.67
N GLY A 32 -3.91 10.08 1.68
CA GLY A 32 -4.25 9.86 0.28
C GLY A 32 -3.93 8.44 -0.19
N MET A 33 -2.75 7.94 0.18
CA MET A 33 -2.36 6.56 -0.13
C MET A 33 -3.20 5.52 0.62
N MET A 34 -3.52 5.76 1.90
CA MET A 34 -4.38 4.85 2.67
C MET A 34 -5.79 4.79 2.09
N VAL A 35 -6.38 5.93 1.73
CA VAL A 35 -7.70 6.00 1.08
C VAL A 35 -7.70 5.22 -0.22
N LEU A 36 -6.67 5.39 -1.06
CA LEU A 36 -6.54 4.64 -2.30
C LEU A 36 -6.51 3.12 -2.06
N ALA A 37 -5.75 2.67 -1.05
CA ALA A 37 -5.62 1.26 -0.72
C ALA A 37 -6.93 0.68 -0.16
N VAL A 38 -7.65 1.45 0.65
CA VAL A 38 -8.99 1.13 1.13
C VAL A 38 -9.98 1.00 -0.03
N LEU A 39 -9.98 1.93 -0.99
CA LEU A 39 -10.86 1.86 -2.16
C LEU A 39 -10.59 0.59 -3.00
N ALA A 40 -9.33 0.19 -3.13
CA ALA A 40 -8.97 -1.07 -3.78
C ALA A 40 -9.50 -2.29 -2.99
N GLU A 41 -9.49 -2.24 -1.65
CA GLU A 41 -10.07 -3.28 -0.80
C GLU A 41 -11.59 -3.37 -0.95
N VAL A 42 -12.28 -2.23 -0.95
CA VAL A 42 -13.71 -2.16 -1.17
C VAL A 42 -14.06 -2.74 -2.54
N ALA A 43 -13.33 -2.36 -3.58
CA ALA A 43 -13.48 -2.92 -4.91
C ALA A 43 -13.21 -4.44 -4.93
N ALA A 44 -12.25 -4.94 -4.15
CA ALA A 44 -11.95 -6.37 -4.08
C ALA A 44 -12.96 -7.21 -3.26
N GLY A 45 -14.00 -6.58 -2.67
CA GLY A 45 -15.07 -7.27 -1.97
C GLY A 45 -15.06 -7.11 -0.44
N SER A 46 -14.36 -6.10 0.09
CA SER A 46 -14.46 -5.66 1.50
C SER A 46 -14.17 -6.76 2.53
N GLN A 47 -12.96 -7.31 2.54
CA GLN A 47 -12.58 -8.39 3.45
C GLN A 47 -11.74 -7.87 4.62
N LEU A 48 -12.05 -8.32 5.84
CA LEU A 48 -11.27 -7.99 7.04
C LEU A 48 -9.79 -8.39 6.92
N THR A 49 -9.50 -9.48 6.20
CA THR A 49 -8.12 -9.91 5.93
C THR A 49 -7.35 -8.86 5.12
N GLY A 50 -8.01 -8.15 4.21
CA GLY A 50 -7.38 -7.05 3.47
C GLY A 50 -7.02 -5.88 4.39
N LEU A 51 -7.95 -5.49 5.27
CA LEU A 51 -7.72 -4.45 6.28
C LEU A 51 -6.58 -4.81 7.24
N ALA A 52 -6.42 -6.09 7.59
CA ALA A 52 -5.29 -6.54 8.42
C ALA A 52 -3.94 -6.26 7.74
N TRP A 53 -3.84 -6.40 6.42
CA TRP A 53 -2.63 -6.06 5.68
C TRP A 53 -2.40 -4.56 5.58
N LEU A 54 -3.47 -3.77 5.44
CA LEU A 54 -3.36 -2.30 5.52
C LEU A 54 -2.87 -1.86 6.90
N ALA A 55 -3.39 -2.45 7.97
CA ALA A 55 -2.93 -2.21 9.33
C ALA A 55 -1.45 -2.59 9.52
N ALA A 56 -1.01 -3.71 8.95
CA ALA A 56 0.40 -4.09 8.96
C ALA A 56 1.28 -3.06 8.23
N ALA A 57 0.84 -2.56 7.08
CA ALA A 57 1.54 -1.50 6.34
C ALA A 57 1.62 -0.19 7.16
N SER A 58 0.61 0.13 7.96
CA SER A 58 0.63 1.26 8.90
C SER A 58 1.76 1.18 9.94
N GLY A 59 2.42 0.03 10.11
CA GLY A 59 3.66 -0.08 10.89
C GLY A 59 4.74 0.90 10.42
N TRP A 60 4.85 1.18 9.12
CA TRP A 60 5.78 2.17 8.58
C TRP A 60 5.40 3.60 8.94
N LEU A 61 4.10 3.90 9.00
CA LEU A 61 3.61 5.21 9.46
C LEU A 61 3.98 5.43 10.92
N VAL A 62 3.79 4.43 11.77
CA VAL A 62 4.18 4.49 13.18
C VAL A 62 5.70 4.65 13.29
N ALA A 63 6.48 3.89 12.54
CA ALA A 63 7.93 4.01 12.52
C ALA A 63 8.39 5.42 12.07
N ALA A 64 7.74 5.99 11.04
CA ALA A 64 7.99 7.35 10.57
C ALA A 64 7.68 8.40 11.64
N ALA A 65 6.57 8.23 12.36
CA ALA A 65 6.18 9.14 13.43
C ALA A 65 7.16 9.08 14.62
N VAL A 66 7.59 7.88 15.00
CA VAL A 66 8.52 7.70 16.13
C VAL A 66 9.93 8.20 15.77
N SER A 67 10.42 7.87 14.58
CA SER A 67 11.77 8.25 14.13
C SER A 67 11.84 9.66 13.54
N GLN A 68 10.70 10.32 13.31
CA GLN A 68 10.57 11.56 12.53
C GLN A 68 11.16 11.45 11.11
N ASN A 69 11.35 10.23 10.60
CA ASN A 69 11.88 9.99 9.26
C ASN A 69 10.74 9.90 8.22
N ARG A 70 10.61 10.94 7.41
CA ARG A 70 9.60 11.02 6.34
C ARG A 70 9.92 10.13 5.13
N GLU A 71 11.14 9.67 4.97
CA GLU A 71 11.54 8.78 3.87
C GLU A 71 10.86 7.40 3.97
N LEU A 72 10.45 7.02 5.17
CA LEU A 72 9.64 5.82 5.43
C LEU A 72 8.26 5.86 4.75
N PHE A 73 7.87 7.00 4.17
CA PHE A 73 6.71 7.08 3.29
C PHE A 73 6.85 6.19 2.05
N PHE A 74 8.05 6.01 1.51
CA PHE A 74 8.27 5.17 0.34
C PHE A 74 7.96 3.68 0.59
N PRO A 75 8.56 3.01 1.59
CA PRO A 75 8.21 1.62 1.90
C PRO A 75 6.74 1.46 2.32
N PHE A 76 6.14 2.45 2.98
CA PHE A 76 4.69 2.49 3.23
C PHE A 76 3.87 2.45 1.93
N ALA A 77 4.15 3.35 1.00
CA ALA A 77 3.44 3.45 -0.27
C ALA A 77 3.58 2.16 -1.12
N ILE A 78 4.77 1.58 -1.14
CA ILE A 78 5.04 0.31 -1.85
C ILE A 78 4.33 -0.86 -1.19
N ALA A 79 4.31 -0.94 0.15
CA ALA A 79 3.56 -1.96 0.87
C ALA A 79 2.07 -1.88 0.52
N LEU A 80 1.49 -0.67 0.50
CA LEU A 80 0.11 -0.46 0.09
C LEU A 80 -0.15 -0.85 -1.37
N ALA A 81 0.73 -0.48 -2.30
CA ALA A 81 0.62 -0.88 -3.71
C ALA A 81 0.65 -2.41 -3.88
N ALA A 82 1.51 -3.10 -3.13
CA ALA A 82 1.58 -4.56 -3.12
C ALA A 82 0.28 -5.20 -2.59
N VAL A 83 -0.28 -4.64 -1.50
CA VAL A 83 -1.59 -5.06 -0.98
C VAL A 83 -2.66 -4.85 -2.05
N MET A 84 -2.79 -3.65 -2.60
CA MET A 84 -3.78 -3.33 -3.64
C MET A 84 -3.73 -4.34 -4.79
N ALA A 85 -2.53 -4.60 -5.33
CA ALA A 85 -2.32 -5.57 -6.40
C ALA A 85 -2.75 -6.98 -6.01
N CYS A 86 -2.34 -7.45 -4.82
CA CYS A 86 -2.72 -8.76 -4.29
C CYS A 86 -4.23 -8.91 -4.09
N ARG A 87 -4.93 -7.83 -3.78
CA ARG A 87 -6.38 -7.84 -3.54
C ARG A 87 -7.15 -7.95 -4.85
N VAL A 88 -6.76 -7.19 -5.86
CA VAL A 88 -7.47 -7.19 -7.15
C VAL A 88 -7.00 -8.28 -8.12
N ARG A 89 -5.89 -8.99 -7.85
CA ARG A 89 -5.37 -10.06 -8.74
C ARG A 89 -6.36 -11.18 -9.01
N ARG A 90 -7.29 -11.42 -8.09
CA ARG A 90 -8.38 -12.40 -8.25
C ARG A 90 -9.25 -12.13 -9.46
N ARG A 91 -9.34 -10.86 -9.89
CA ARG A 91 -10.09 -10.44 -11.07
C ARG A 91 -9.28 -10.71 -12.34
N SER A 92 -8.03 -10.28 -12.36
CA SER A 92 -7.06 -10.55 -13.42
C SER A 92 -5.67 -10.05 -13.04
N LEU A 93 -4.65 -10.58 -13.71
CA LEU A 93 -3.28 -10.06 -13.60
C LEU A 93 -3.20 -8.60 -14.07
N ALA A 94 -3.95 -8.24 -15.12
CA ALA A 94 -4.01 -6.86 -15.61
C ALA A 94 -4.52 -5.89 -14.55
N ALA A 95 -5.57 -6.27 -13.80
CA ALA A 95 -6.07 -5.47 -12.69
C ALA A 95 -5.00 -5.29 -11.60
N ALA A 96 -4.24 -6.35 -11.28
CA ALA A 96 -3.15 -6.28 -10.31
C ALA A 96 -2.05 -5.30 -10.75
N THR A 97 -1.63 -5.38 -12.01
CA THR A 97 -0.64 -4.47 -12.59
C THR A 97 -1.13 -3.03 -12.53
N ILE A 98 -2.39 -2.78 -12.93
CA ILE A 98 -2.98 -1.44 -12.88
C ILE A 98 -2.99 -0.92 -11.43
N ALA A 99 -3.46 -1.72 -10.47
CA ALA A 99 -3.53 -1.29 -9.08
C ALA A 99 -2.14 -0.96 -8.49
N ALA A 100 -1.12 -1.79 -8.76
CA ALA A 100 0.25 -1.49 -8.38
C ALA A 100 0.74 -0.19 -9.04
N ALA A 101 0.51 -0.02 -10.34
CA ALA A 101 0.91 1.16 -11.09
C ALA A 101 0.24 2.43 -10.57
N VAL A 102 -1.07 2.40 -10.27
CA VAL A 102 -1.76 3.54 -9.67
C VAL A 102 -1.14 3.90 -8.33
N GLY A 103 -0.83 2.92 -7.48
CA GLY A 103 -0.14 3.18 -6.21
C GLY A 103 1.21 3.88 -6.39
N VAL A 104 2.03 3.43 -7.34
CA VAL A 104 3.33 4.05 -7.66
C VAL A 104 3.16 5.44 -8.26
N VAL A 105 2.24 5.64 -9.20
CA VAL A 105 1.97 6.94 -9.83
C VAL A 105 1.49 7.96 -8.80
N VAL A 106 0.57 7.57 -7.91
CA VAL A 106 0.08 8.46 -6.84
C VAL A 106 1.20 8.79 -5.86
N PHE A 107 2.05 7.82 -5.50
CA PHE A 107 3.24 8.08 -4.71
C PHE A 107 4.16 9.13 -5.35
N LEU A 108 4.51 8.97 -6.64
CA LEU A 108 5.36 9.92 -7.36
C LEU A 108 4.70 11.31 -7.47
N ALA A 109 3.39 11.37 -7.70
CA ALA A 109 2.65 12.62 -7.73
C ALA A 109 2.67 13.35 -6.38
N ILE A 110 2.55 12.61 -5.28
CA ILE A 110 2.69 13.16 -3.92
C ILE A 110 4.12 13.68 -3.70
N ARG A 111 5.14 12.94 -4.11
CA ARG A 111 6.55 13.36 -3.98
C ARG A 111 6.84 14.63 -4.79
N LEU A 112 6.29 14.72 -6.00
CA LEU A 112 6.35 15.92 -6.81
C LEU A 112 5.67 17.11 -6.12
N ALA A 113 4.47 16.91 -5.54
CA ALA A 113 3.78 17.94 -4.78
C ALA A 113 4.54 18.38 -3.52
N GLN A 114 5.30 17.45 -2.91
CA GLN A 114 6.22 17.72 -1.80
C GLN A 114 7.53 18.41 -2.22
N GLN A 115 7.66 18.83 -3.49
CA GLN A 115 8.83 19.51 -4.03
C GLN A 115 10.11 18.64 -3.98
N ALA A 116 9.99 17.32 -4.17
CA ALA A 116 11.16 16.46 -4.36
C ALA A 116 11.98 16.90 -5.58
N THR A 117 13.30 16.82 -5.49
CA THR A 117 14.18 17.17 -6.61
C THR A 117 14.02 16.17 -7.76
N TRP A 118 14.31 16.59 -9.00
CA TRP A 118 14.22 15.72 -10.17
C TRP A 118 15.09 14.47 -10.07
N GLN A 119 16.26 14.58 -9.44
CA GLN A 119 17.15 13.43 -9.21
C GLN A 119 16.50 12.40 -8.27
N VAL A 120 15.95 12.85 -7.14
CA VAL A 120 15.27 11.97 -6.18
C VAL A 120 14.05 11.32 -6.82
N LEU A 121 13.23 12.10 -7.53
CA LEU A 121 12.02 11.58 -8.19
C LEU A 121 12.37 10.53 -9.27
N PHE A 122 13.46 10.72 -10.00
CA PHE A 122 13.93 9.76 -11.00
C PHE A 122 14.40 8.46 -10.35
N THR A 123 15.23 8.54 -9.31
CA THR A 123 15.70 7.36 -8.56
C THR A 123 14.52 6.59 -7.98
N GLU A 124 13.59 7.29 -7.32
CA GLU A 124 12.37 6.69 -6.77
C GLU A 124 11.51 6.04 -7.85
N ALA A 125 11.37 6.66 -9.03
CA ALA A 125 10.62 6.09 -10.15
C ALA A 125 11.27 4.81 -10.69
N VAL A 126 12.59 4.79 -10.83
CA VAL A 126 13.34 3.60 -11.30
C VAL A 126 13.21 2.47 -10.28
N VAL A 127 13.44 2.74 -9.00
CA VAL A 127 13.33 1.76 -7.92
C VAL A 127 11.89 1.25 -7.81
N ALA A 128 10.90 2.15 -7.79
CA ALA A 128 9.49 1.77 -7.72
C ALA A 128 9.06 0.95 -8.95
N GLY A 129 9.55 1.29 -10.14
CA GLY A 129 9.33 0.52 -11.36
C GLY A 129 9.88 -0.90 -11.27
N GLY A 130 11.10 -1.06 -10.76
CA GLY A 130 11.69 -2.38 -10.49
C GLY A 130 10.88 -3.19 -9.48
N ILE A 131 10.45 -2.57 -8.39
CA ILE A 131 9.60 -3.23 -7.38
C ILE A 131 8.22 -3.57 -7.93
N LEU A 132 7.64 -2.74 -8.79
CA LEU A 132 6.38 -3.04 -9.46
C LEU A 132 6.47 -4.32 -10.29
N LEU A 133 7.57 -4.53 -11.02
CA LEU A 133 7.81 -5.80 -11.74
C LEU A 133 7.85 -6.99 -10.79
N VAL A 134 8.49 -6.84 -9.61
CA VAL A 134 8.50 -7.87 -8.56
C VAL A 134 7.10 -8.14 -8.03
N ILE A 135 6.29 -7.11 -7.77
CA ILE A 135 4.91 -7.24 -7.31
C ILE A 135 4.07 -7.99 -8.35
N VAL A 136 4.17 -7.62 -9.63
CA VAL A 136 3.41 -8.25 -10.72
C VAL A 136 3.85 -9.70 -10.93
N ALA A 137 5.15 -9.97 -10.94
CA ALA A 137 5.71 -11.31 -11.02
C ALA A 137 5.25 -12.18 -9.83
N GLY A 138 5.29 -11.61 -8.62
CA GLY A 138 4.77 -12.24 -7.40
C GLY A 138 3.28 -12.55 -7.51
N CYS A 139 2.47 -11.62 -8.03
CA CYS A 139 1.04 -11.85 -8.24
C CYS A 139 0.76 -12.97 -9.25
N ARG A 140 1.63 -13.12 -10.27
CA ARG A 140 1.52 -14.17 -11.31
C ARG A 140 1.92 -15.56 -10.80
N TRP A 141 2.98 -15.65 -9.99
CA TRP A 141 3.59 -16.93 -9.63
C TRP A 141 3.28 -17.41 -8.22
N LEU A 142 2.98 -16.52 -7.28
CA LEU A 142 2.67 -16.92 -5.91
C LEU A 142 1.20 -17.35 -5.76
N PRO A 143 0.92 -18.37 -4.93
CA PRO A 143 -0.45 -18.81 -4.70
C PRO A 143 -1.31 -17.72 -4.04
N GLU A 144 -2.62 -17.82 -4.19
CA GLU A 144 -3.60 -16.93 -3.56
C GLU A 144 -3.82 -17.19 -2.06
N ARG A 145 -2.73 -17.29 -1.30
CA ARG A 145 -2.75 -17.52 0.14
C ARG A 145 -2.34 -16.26 0.91
N PRO A 146 -2.90 -16.03 2.12
CA PRO A 146 -2.58 -14.85 2.92
C PRO A 146 -1.09 -14.69 3.21
N TRP A 147 -0.39 -15.80 3.52
CA TRP A 147 1.05 -15.76 3.79
C TRP A 147 1.86 -15.28 2.58
N ALA A 148 1.42 -15.60 1.36
CA ALA A 148 2.11 -15.20 0.14
C ALA A 148 1.96 -13.68 -0.11
N THR A 149 0.78 -13.13 0.19
CA THR A 149 0.57 -11.67 0.20
C THR A 149 1.44 -10.98 1.25
N GLY A 150 1.52 -11.54 2.46
CA GLY A 150 2.39 -11.02 3.52
C GLY A 150 3.87 -11.02 3.11
N LEU A 151 4.35 -12.11 2.50
CA LEU A 151 5.72 -12.19 1.98
C LEU A 151 5.98 -11.17 0.87
N LEU A 152 5.07 -11.05 -0.10
CA LEU A 152 5.24 -10.11 -1.20
C LEU A 152 5.27 -8.67 -0.70
N MET A 153 4.37 -8.32 0.22
CA MET A 153 4.32 -7.01 0.85
C MET A 153 5.62 -6.73 1.63
N ALA A 154 6.04 -7.65 2.49
CA ALA A 154 7.25 -7.50 3.30
C ALA A 154 8.50 -7.38 2.41
N PHE A 155 8.61 -8.21 1.37
CA PHE A 155 9.74 -8.18 0.45
C PHE A 155 9.79 -6.90 -0.39
N ALA A 156 8.66 -6.51 -0.99
CA ALA A 156 8.57 -5.26 -1.77
C ALA A 156 8.88 -4.04 -0.89
N SER A 157 8.37 -4.05 0.34
CA SER A 157 8.63 -2.99 1.31
C SER A 157 10.09 -2.94 1.77
N ALA A 158 10.73 -4.10 1.96
CA ALA A 158 12.14 -4.17 2.31
C ALA A 158 13.04 -3.68 1.16
N LEU A 159 12.69 -4.03 -0.09
CA LEU A 159 13.36 -3.50 -1.27
C LEU A 159 13.21 -1.98 -1.39
N ALA A 160 12.02 -1.44 -1.09
CA ALA A 160 11.80 0.00 -1.08
C ALA A 160 12.65 0.69 -0.01
N TYR A 161 12.71 0.12 1.20
CA TYR A 161 13.56 0.65 2.27
C TYR A 161 15.05 0.59 1.89
N ALA A 162 15.52 -0.52 1.31
CA ALA A 162 16.89 -0.62 0.82
C ALA A 162 17.17 0.37 -0.32
N GLY A 163 16.18 0.62 -1.18
CA GLY A 163 16.28 1.58 -2.28
C GLY A 163 16.36 3.05 -1.85
N LEU A 164 16.01 3.38 -0.60
CA LEU A 164 16.22 4.73 -0.04
C LEU A 164 17.72 5.05 0.17
N SER A 165 18.57 4.02 0.24
CA SER A 165 20.01 4.18 0.48
C SER A 165 20.86 4.36 -0.79
N LEU A 166 20.20 4.48 -1.96
CA LEU A 166 20.81 4.65 -3.28
C LEU A 166 20.66 6.09 -3.78
#